data_AF-A0A818E844-F1
#
_entry.id   AF-A0A818E844-F1
#
_cell.length_a   1.000
_cell.length_b   1.000
_cell.length_c   1.000
_cell.angle_alpha   90.00
_cell.angle_beta   90.00
_cell.angle_gamma   90.00
#
_symmetry.space_group_name_H-M   'P 1'
#
loop_
_entity.id
_entity.type
_entity.pdbx_description
1 polymer ?
#
loop_
_entity_poly.entity_id
_entity_poly.type
_entity_poly.pdbx_seq_one_letter_code
_entity_poly.pdbx_strand_id
1 'polypeptide(L)'
;MSTQDIHKLSSVLRSIEIIEEKTNALYSQCTTSINENDNLQPMIIDDTNIHLQIFFQHFEQLLQIDLKNRKSLLNNISNKRSYWNFFSVALKESKALYDTVLYVLNSQEVKTATGRGRLFLRFCLQNHRLGDVIQQSFMMTKIVNQFYIDECFWTTP
;
A
#
# COMPACT_ATOMS: atom_id res chain seq x y z
N MET A 1 24.41 -14.37 -4.75
CA MET A 1 23.48 -13.60 -3.91
C MET A 1 24.31 -12.84 -2.90
N SER A 2 24.26 -11.51 -2.90
CA SER A 2 25.04 -10.70 -1.96
C SER A 2 24.44 -10.76 -0.56
N THR A 3 25.23 -10.49 0.48
CA THR A 3 24.73 -10.37 1.87
C THR A 3 23.61 -9.34 1.99
N GLN A 4 23.64 -8.30 1.15
CA GLN A 4 22.60 -7.28 1.09
C GLN A 4 21.28 -7.82 0.52
N ASP A 5 21.35 -8.74 -0.46
CA ASP A 5 20.16 -9.40 -1.02
C ASP A 5 19.52 -10.36 -0.01
N ILE A 6 20.35 -11.10 0.75
CA ILE A 6 19.87 -12.00 1.82
C ILE A 6 19.12 -11.21 2.90
N HIS A 7 19.68 -10.07 3.34
CA HIS A 7 19.04 -9.23 4.35
C HIS A 7 17.73 -8.61 3.84
N LYS A 8 17.69 -8.18 2.56
CA LYS A 8 16.47 -7.69 1.92
C LYS A 8 15.39 -8.77 1.86
N LEU A 9 15.73 -9.96 1.36
CA LEU A 9 14.81 -11.10 1.27
C LEU A 9 14.26 -11.49 2.65
N SER A 10 15.12 -11.56 3.67
CA SER A 10 14.69 -11.84 5.05
C SER A 10 13.72 -10.79 5.58
N SER A 11 13.97 -9.50 5.31
CA SER A 11 13.07 -8.41 5.71
C SER A 11 11.72 -8.45 5.00
N VAL A 12 11.72 -8.83 3.72
CA VAL A 12 10.51 -9.00 2.90
C VAL A 12 9.67 -10.16 3.43
N LEU A 13 10.28 -11.34 3.58
CA LEU A 13 9.59 -12.54 4.05
C LEU A 13 8.94 -12.30 5.41
N ARG A 14 9.68 -11.69 6.35
CA ARG A 14 9.15 -11.31 7.66
C ARG A 14 7.96 -10.35 7.55
N SER A 15 7.99 -9.40 6.61
CA SER A 15 6.89 -8.45 6.42
C SER A 15 5.65 -9.13 5.84
N ILE A 16 5.83 -10.09 4.93
CA ILE A 16 4.75 -10.92 4.37
C ILE A 16 4.11 -11.76 5.48
N GLU A 17 4.91 -12.51 6.24
CA GLU A 17 4.43 -13.35 7.35
C GLU A 17 3.60 -12.52 8.35
N ILE A 18 4.07 -11.32 8.71
CA ILE A 18 3.32 -10.45 9.62
C ILE A 18 2.01 -9.97 8.98
N ILE A 19 2.02 -9.59 7.69
CA ILE A 19 0.81 -9.15 7.01
C ILE A 19 -0.22 -10.28 6.94
N GLU A 20 0.19 -11.50 6.62
CA GLU A 20 -0.68 -12.68 6.61
C GLU A 20 -1.27 -12.94 8.01
N GLU A 21 -0.43 -12.95 9.05
CA GLU A 21 -0.85 -13.14 10.43
C GLU A 21 -1.90 -12.09 10.85
N LYS A 22 -1.65 -10.80 10.57
CA LYS A 22 -2.56 -9.73 10.97
C LYS A 22 -3.83 -9.68 10.11
N THR A 23 -3.75 -10.04 8.84
CA THR A 23 -4.93 -10.17 7.97
C THR A 23 -5.83 -11.29 8.48
N ASN A 24 -5.25 -12.44 8.84
CA ASN A 24 -5.98 -13.57 9.42
C ASN A 24 -6.60 -13.21 10.78
N ALA A 25 -5.89 -12.46 11.63
CA ALA A 25 -6.43 -11.97 12.89
C ALA A 25 -7.62 -11.00 12.68
N LEU A 26 -7.50 -10.07 11.74
CA LEU A 26 -8.60 -9.17 11.35
C LEU A 26 -9.82 -9.97 10.83
N TYR A 27 -9.58 -10.96 9.99
CA TYR A 27 -10.64 -11.83 9.45
C TYR A 27 -11.32 -12.66 10.54
N SER A 28 -10.55 -13.25 11.47
CA SER A 28 -11.07 -14.00 12.61
C SER A 28 -11.95 -13.14 13.52
N GLN A 29 -11.57 -11.88 13.78
CA GLN A 29 -12.39 -10.94 14.53
C GLN A 29 -13.71 -10.60 13.82
N CYS A 30 -13.67 -10.41 12.51
CA CYS A 30 -14.87 -10.19 11.70
C CYS A 30 -15.81 -11.40 11.72
N THR A 31 -15.28 -12.63 11.70
CA THR A 31 -16.09 -13.85 11.59
C THR A 31 -16.63 -14.35 12.94
N THR A 32 -15.86 -14.23 14.02
CA THR A 32 -16.32 -14.61 15.37
C THR A 32 -17.50 -13.74 15.82
N SER A 33 -17.44 -12.44 15.54
CA SER A 33 -18.52 -11.50 15.87
C SER A 33 -19.81 -11.71 15.06
N ILE A 34 -19.71 -12.21 13.82
CA ILE A 34 -20.86 -12.60 12.99
C ILE A 34 -21.54 -13.85 13.56
N ASN A 35 -20.78 -14.83 14.05
CA ASN A 35 -21.33 -16.09 14.55
C ASN A 35 -21.96 -15.97 15.96
N GLU A 36 -21.59 -14.93 16.73
CA GLU A 36 -22.12 -14.70 18.08
C GLU A 36 -23.33 -13.73 18.11
N ASN A 37 -23.67 -13.07 17.00
CA ASN A 37 -24.77 -12.11 16.93
C ASN A 37 -25.73 -12.43 15.77
N ASP A 38 -26.89 -13.02 16.08
CA ASP A 38 -28.04 -13.16 15.15
C ASP A 38 -28.62 -11.80 14.69
N ASN A 39 -28.10 -10.68 15.21
CA ASN A 39 -28.36 -9.33 14.74
C ASN A 39 -27.17 -8.82 13.92
N LEU A 40 -27.29 -8.93 12.59
CA LEU A 40 -26.35 -8.50 11.56
C LEU A 40 -25.98 -7.00 11.62
N GLN A 41 -25.25 -6.56 12.64
CA GLN A 41 -24.53 -5.29 12.55
C GLN A 41 -23.11 -5.56 12.05
N PRO A 42 -22.71 -4.99 10.89
CA PRO A 42 -21.35 -5.16 10.42
C PRO A 42 -20.39 -4.56 11.45
N MET A 43 -19.41 -5.37 11.89
CA MET A 43 -18.37 -4.92 12.80
C MET A 43 -17.65 -3.72 12.18
N ILE A 44 -17.75 -2.55 12.82
CA ILE A 44 -17.03 -1.35 12.40
C ILE A 44 -15.58 -1.52 12.82
N ILE A 45 -14.69 -1.78 11.86
CA ILE A 45 -13.24 -1.69 12.09
C ILE A 45 -12.86 -0.24 11.85
N ASP A 46 -12.45 0.45 12.92
CA ASP A 46 -11.97 1.82 12.86
C ASP A 46 -10.45 1.90 13.12
N ASP A 47 -9.92 3.13 13.11
CA ASP A 47 -8.49 3.40 13.34
C ASP A 47 -8.01 3.01 14.75
N THR A 48 -8.88 2.61 15.68
CA THR A 48 -8.45 2.11 17.01
C THR A 48 -8.03 0.64 16.98
N ASN A 49 -8.35 -0.10 15.91
CA ASN A 49 -7.98 -1.50 15.79
C ASN A 49 -6.46 -1.68 15.59
N ILE A 50 -5.80 -2.31 16.57
CA ILE A 50 -4.35 -2.52 16.56
C ILE A 50 -3.87 -3.39 15.40
N HIS A 51 -4.63 -4.41 14.99
CA HIS A 51 -4.26 -5.27 13.86
C HIS A 51 -4.31 -4.50 12.55
N LEU A 52 -5.30 -3.61 12.40
CA LEU A 52 -5.40 -2.72 11.24
C LEU A 52 -4.22 -1.76 11.17
N GLN A 53 -3.82 -1.17 12.31
CA GLN A 53 -2.65 -0.29 12.38
C GLN A 53 -1.36 -1.03 12.02
N ILE A 54 -1.14 -2.23 12.59
CA ILE A 54 0.04 -3.06 12.30
C ILE A 54 0.05 -3.49 10.83
N PHE A 55 -1.09 -3.91 10.29
CA PHE A 55 -1.23 -4.25 8.87
C PHE A 55 -0.76 -3.10 7.98
N PHE A 56 -1.28 -1.88 8.18
CA PHE A 56 -0.89 -0.74 7.35
C PHE A 56 0.56 -0.32 7.56
N GLN A 57 1.10 -0.48 8.77
CA GLN A 57 2.51 -0.21 9.03
C GLN A 57 3.43 -1.14 8.23
N HIS A 58 3.19 -2.45 8.26
CA HIS A 58 3.99 -3.41 7.51
C HIS A 58 3.75 -3.28 6.00
N PHE A 59 2.52 -2.99 5.58
CA PHE A 59 2.22 -2.77 4.19
C PHE A 59 2.90 -1.51 3.64
N GLU A 60 2.94 -0.41 4.39
CA GLU A 60 3.71 0.78 4.03
C GLU A 60 5.21 0.46 3.94
N GLN A 61 5.76 -0.37 4.83
CA GLN A 61 7.16 -0.81 4.75
C GLN A 61 7.43 -1.56 3.45
N LEU A 62 6.60 -2.55 3.08
CA LEU A 62 6.73 -3.29 1.82
C LEU A 62 6.70 -2.37 0.59
N LEU A 63 5.78 -1.41 0.56
CA LEU A 63 5.64 -0.47 -0.55
C LEU A 63 6.87 0.44 -0.74
N GLN A 64 7.66 0.64 0.33
CA GLN A 64 8.90 1.42 0.28
C GLN A 64 10.13 0.59 -0.09
N ILE A 65 10.05 -0.74 -0.02
CA ILE A 65 11.15 -1.63 -0.43
C ILE A 65 11.45 -1.37 -1.91
N ASP A 66 12.73 -1.28 -2.23
CA ASP A 66 13.24 -1.15 -3.60
C ASP A 66 12.77 0.11 -4.36
N LEU A 67 12.08 1.03 -3.68
CA LEU A 67 11.73 2.33 -4.23
C LEU A 67 13.00 3.12 -4.53
N LYS A 68 13.16 3.62 -5.76
CA LYS A 68 14.35 4.35 -6.20
C LYS A 68 14.53 5.62 -5.36
N ASN A 69 15.61 5.69 -4.58
CA ASN A 69 16.06 6.92 -3.93
C ASN A 69 16.45 7.96 -5.01
N ARG A 70 16.09 9.24 -4.85
CA ARG A 70 16.60 10.27 -5.79
C ARG A 70 18.09 10.52 -5.53
N LYS A 71 18.91 10.23 -6.55
CA LYS A 71 20.00 11.11 -6.97
C LYS A 71 19.53 11.81 -8.25
N SER A 72 19.16 13.08 -8.16
CA SER A 72 19.01 13.93 -9.35
C SER A 72 19.69 15.24 -9.02
N LEU A 73 20.90 15.41 -9.54
CA LEU A 73 21.73 16.60 -9.36
C LEU A 73 21.36 17.74 -10.32
N LEU A 74 20.44 17.54 -11.27
CA LEU A 74 20.04 18.56 -12.24
C LEU A 74 18.55 18.39 -12.59
N ASN A 75 17.72 19.27 -12.02
CA ASN A 75 16.46 19.85 -12.53
C ASN A 75 15.43 20.10 -11.40
N ASN A 76 15.00 21.36 -11.31
CA ASN A 76 14.27 22.04 -10.24
C ASN A 76 12.82 21.58 -9.97
N ILE A 77 12.54 20.28 -9.77
CA ILE A 77 11.31 19.83 -9.09
C ILE A 77 11.67 18.73 -8.08
N SER A 78 11.64 19.08 -6.80
CA SER A 78 12.00 18.28 -5.62
C SER A 78 10.93 17.28 -5.17
N ASN A 79 10.32 16.49 -6.07
CA ASN A 79 9.41 15.43 -5.63
C ASN A 79 10.19 14.13 -5.36
N LYS A 80 10.47 13.89 -4.07
CA LYS A 80 10.91 12.59 -3.53
C LYS A 80 9.99 11.50 -4.08
N ARG A 81 10.53 10.46 -4.70
CA ARG A 81 9.72 9.30 -5.11
C ARG A 81 9.12 8.70 -3.84
N SER A 82 7.80 8.55 -3.85
CA SER A 82 7.03 7.95 -2.77
C SER A 82 6.08 6.93 -3.39
N TYR A 83 5.64 5.96 -2.59
CA TYR A 83 4.63 5.01 -3.04
C TYR A 83 3.30 5.71 -3.43
N TRP A 84 2.97 6.85 -2.81
CA TRP A 84 1.83 7.67 -3.23
C TRP A 84 2.00 8.21 -4.65
N ASN A 85 3.17 8.78 -4.97
CA ASN A 85 3.45 9.27 -6.32
C ASN A 85 3.37 8.13 -7.34
N PHE A 86 3.82 6.93 -6.98
CA PHE A 86 3.66 5.73 -7.81
C PHE A 86 2.18 5.43 -8.09
N PHE A 87 1.34 5.27 -7.06
CA PHE A 87 -0.09 4.99 -7.23
C PHE A 87 -0.80 6.07 -8.05
N SER A 88 -0.51 7.34 -7.78
CA SER A 88 -1.12 8.47 -8.51
C SER A 88 -0.83 8.46 -10.01
N VAL A 89 0.34 7.94 -10.41
CA VAL A 89 0.73 7.81 -11.82
C VAL A 89 0.19 6.51 -12.42
N ALA A 90 0.32 5.40 -11.70
CA ALA A 90 -0.09 4.07 -12.18
C ALA A 90 -1.59 3.99 -12.45
N LEU A 91 -2.40 4.69 -11.66
CA LEU A 91 -3.86 4.68 -11.76
C LEU A 91 -4.45 5.84 -12.55
N LYS A 92 -3.61 6.76 -13.06
CA LYS A 92 -4.07 7.98 -13.74
C LYS A 92 -5.02 7.71 -14.91
N GLU A 93 -4.74 6.67 -15.68
CA GLU A 93 -5.53 6.30 -16.87
C GLU A 93 -6.62 5.26 -16.54
N SER A 94 -6.72 4.80 -15.29
CA SER A 94 -7.71 3.79 -14.89
C SER A 94 -9.08 4.43 -14.67
N LYS A 95 -9.99 4.34 -15.65
CA LYS A 95 -11.38 4.81 -15.49
C LYS A 95 -12.08 4.20 -14.27
N ALA A 96 -11.75 2.95 -13.94
CA ALA A 96 -12.36 2.22 -12.86
C ALA A 96 -11.77 2.57 -11.48
N LEU A 97 -10.52 3.05 -11.39
CA LEU A 97 -9.81 3.28 -10.12
C LEU A 97 -9.38 4.73 -9.88
N TYR A 98 -9.52 5.63 -10.85
CA TYR A 98 -9.03 7.00 -10.76
C TYR A 98 -9.75 7.85 -9.70
N ASP A 99 -10.99 7.52 -9.37
CA ASP A 99 -11.75 8.16 -8.27
C ASP A 99 -11.03 8.04 -6.92
N THR A 100 -10.33 6.93 -6.66
CA THR A 100 -9.51 6.75 -5.44
C THR A 100 -8.36 7.75 -5.36
N VAL A 101 -7.76 8.10 -6.51
CA VAL A 101 -6.71 9.12 -6.62
C VAL A 101 -7.30 10.52 -6.45
N LEU A 102 -8.44 10.80 -7.09
CA LEU A 102 -9.13 12.08 -6.99
C LEU A 102 -9.54 12.40 -5.56
N TYR A 103 -10.04 11.42 -4.81
CA TYR A 103 -10.38 11.59 -3.40
C TYR A 103 -9.21 12.16 -2.58
N VAL A 104 -8.03 11.58 -2.74
CA VAL A 104 -6.82 12.00 -2.01
C VAL A 104 -6.30 13.36 -2.50
N LEU A 105 -6.39 13.64 -3.81
CA LEU A 105 -6.01 14.94 -4.37
C LEU A 105 -6.91 16.08 -3.85
N ASN A 106 -8.19 15.78 -3.62
CA ASN A 106 -9.15 16.75 -3.09
C ASN A 106 -9.07 16.91 -1.57
N SER A 107 -8.31 16.06 -0.86
CA SER A 107 -8.08 16.21 0.58
C SER A 107 -7.06 17.32 0.86
N GLN A 108 -7.57 18.49 1.26
CA GLN A 108 -6.74 19.67 1.54
C GLN A 108 -5.97 19.59 2.87
N GLU A 109 -6.44 18.76 3.79
CA GLU A 109 -5.87 18.57 5.12
C GLU A 109 -4.53 17.82 5.07
N VAL A 110 -4.38 16.92 4.11
CA VAL A 110 -3.22 16.02 4.01
C VAL A 110 -2.21 16.55 2.99
N LYS A 111 -1.13 17.13 3.50
CA LYS A 111 -0.14 17.86 2.68
C LYS A 111 1.08 17.04 2.25
N THR A 112 1.43 16.00 3.01
CA THR A 112 2.64 15.20 2.76
C THR A 112 2.35 14.02 1.84
N ALA A 113 3.33 13.61 1.02
CA ALA A 113 3.17 12.44 0.15
C ALA A 113 2.93 11.14 0.93
N THR A 114 3.60 10.97 2.08
CA THR A 114 3.36 9.86 3.01
C THR A 114 1.94 9.92 3.59
N GLY A 115 1.48 11.08 4.05
CA GLY A 115 0.12 11.24 4.56
C GLY A 115 -0.93 10.89 3.50
N ARG A 116 -0.72 11.37 2.26
CA ARG A 116 -1.61 11.06 1.12
C ARG A 116 -1.62 9.57 0.80
N GLY A 117 -0.46 8.94 0.82
CA GLY A 117 -0.34 7.49 0.67
C GLY A 117 -1.11 6.72 1.75
N ARG A 118 -1.01 7.13 3.01
CA ARG A 118 -1.77 6.50 4.11
C ARG A 118 -3.28 6.71 3.99
N LEU A 119 -3.71 7.92 3.59
CA LEU A 119 -5.12 8.21 3.32
C LEU A 119 -5.65 7.34 2.17
N PHE A 120 -4.86 7.24 1.10
CA PHE A 120 -5.17 6.41 -0.06
C PHE A 120 -5.39 4.95 0.32
N LEU A 121 -4.46 4.34 1.05
CA LEU A 121 -4.53 2.93 1.47
C LEU A 121 -5.77 2.65 2.32
N ARG A 122 -6.06 3.53 3.29
CA ARG A 122 -7.28 3.44 4.11
C ARG A 122 -8.55 3.56 3.28
N PHE A 123 -8.61 4.54 2.39
CA PHE A 123 -9.76 4.74 1.50
C PHE A 123 -10.00 3.50 0.62
N CYS A 124 -8.94 2.92 0.05
CA CYS A 124 -9.04 1.73 -0.78
C CYS A 124 -9.54 0.52 0.02
N LEU A 125 -9.09 0.36 1.27
CA LEU A 125 -9.56 -0.71 2.14
C LEU A 125 -11.05 -0.54 2.50
N GLN A 126 -11.45 0.66 2.93
CA GLN A 126 -12.83 0.98 3.28
C GLN A 126 -13.81 0.76 2.13
N ASN A 127 -13.36 0.93 0.88
CA ASN A 127 -14.16 0.74 -0.32
C ASN A 127 -13.96 -0.64 -0.98
N HIS A 128 -13.35 -1.61 -0.29
CA HIS A 128 -13.12 -2.98 -0.77
C HIS A 128 -12.33 -3.08 -2.09
N ARG A 129 -11.43 -2.13 -2.35
CA ARG A 129 -10.70 -2.01 -3.63
C ARG A 129 -9.18 -2.07 -3.48
N LEU A 130 -8.67 -2.32 -2.27
CA LEU A 130 -7.23 -2.36 -2.01
C LEU A 130 -6.52 -3.40 -2.88
N GLY A 131 -7.10 -4.60 -3.04
CA GLY A 131 -6.55 -5.66 -3.90
C GLY A 131 -6.45 -5.23 -5.37
N ASP A 132 -7.56 -4.75 -5.94
CA ASP A 132 -7.61 -4.29 -7.35
C ASP A 132 -6.62 -3.16 -7.61
N VAL A 133 -6.53 -2.20 -6.68
CA VAL A 133 -5.60 -1.08 -6.72
C VAL A 133 -4.15 -1.57 -6.76
N ILE A 134 -3.78 -2.51 -5.90
CA ILE A 134 -2.43 -3.07 -5.86
C ILE A 134 -2.14 -3.80 -7.16
N GLN A 135 -3.03 -4.72 -7.55
CA GLN A 135 -2.86 -5.53 -8.75
C GLN A 135 -2.72 -4.67 -10.00
N GLN A 136 -3.65 -3.74 -10.24
CA GLN A 136 -3.61 -2.88 -11.41
C GLN A 136 -2.36 -2.00 -11.42
N SER A 137 -1.93 -1.48 -10.27
CA SER A 137 -0.77 -0.60 -10.19
C SER A 137 0.53 -1.34 -10.52
N PHE A 138 0.73 -2.55 -10.00
CA PHE A 138 1.95 -3.33 -10.23
C PHE A 138 1.97 -4.06 -11.57
N MET A 139 0.81 -4.23 -12.23
CA MET A 139 0.75 -4.65 -13.64
C MET A 139 1.27 -3.59 -14.62
N MET A 140 1.38 -2.31 -14.21
CA MET A 140 1.89 -1.24 -15.07
C MET A 140 3.42 -1.24 -15.12
N THR A 141 4.03 -2.26 -15.75
CA THR A 141 5.49 -2.51 -15.73
C THR A 141 6.34 -1.27 -16.07
N LYS A 142 5.92 -0.47 -17.06
CA LYS A 142 6.62 0.79 -17.42
C LYS A 142 6.67 1.78 -16.26
N ILE A 143 5.57 1.91 -15.52
CA ILE A 143 5.47 2.80 -14.36
C ILE A 143 6.20 2.19 -13.17
N VAL A 144 6.08 0.88 -12.92
CA VAL A 144 6.84 0.21 -11.85
C VAL A 144 8.33 0.43 -12.02
N ASN A 145 8.88 0.22 -13.22
CA ASN A 145 10.30 0.46 -13.52
C ASN A 145 10.71 1.94 -13.39
N GLN A 146 9.76 2.87 -13.51
CA GLN A 146 10.04 4.29 -13.26
C GLN A 146 10.23 4.57 -11.76
N PHE A 147 9.54 3.85 -10.87
CA PHE A 147 9.51 4.12 -9.43
C PHE A 147 10.39 3.19 -8.60
N TYR A 148 10.50 1.92 -8.98
CA TYR A 148 11.24 0.88 -8.27
C TYR A 148 12.49 0.45 -9.04
N ILE A 149 13.50 -0.07 -8.33
CA ILE A 149 14.70 -0.68 -8.95
C ILE A 149 14.33 -1.84 -9.85
N ASP A 150 15.22 -2.16 -10.78
CA ASP A 150 15.01 -3.27 -11.69
C ASP A 150 15.07 -4.57 -10.87
N GLU A 151 14.27 -5.58 -11.24
CA GLU A 151 14.09 -6.82 -10.46
C GLU A 151 13.61 -6.58 -9.01
N CYS A 152 12.82 -5.52 -8.79
CA CYS A 152 12.24 -5.27 -7.47
C CYS A 152 11.26 -6.37 -7.07
N PHE A 153 11.07 -6.48 -5.75
CA PHE A 153 10.11 -7.40 -5.12
C PHE A 153 8.76 -7.54 -5.86
N TRP A 154 8.22 -6.44 -6.37
CA TRP A 154 6.89 -6.41 -7.01
C TRP A 154 6.84 -6.92 -8.45
N THR A 155 8.00 -7.14 -9.07
CA THR A 155 8.13 -7.55 -10.49
C THR A 155 8.81 -8.89 -10.67
N THR A 156 9.34 -9.47 -9.59
CA THR A 156 9.99 -10.78 -9.60
C THR A 156 8.92 -11.88 -9.60
N PRO A 157 8.98 -12.85 -10.53
CA PRO A 157 8.02 -13.97 -10.59
C PRO A 157 7.98 -14.83 -9.32
#